data_AF-A0AAN1FK96-F1
#
_entry.id   AF-A0AAN1FK96-F1
#
_cell.length_a   1.000
_cell.length_b   1.000
_cell.length_c   1.000
_cell.angle_alpha   90.00
_cell.angle_beta   90.00
_cell.angle_gamma   90.00
#
_symmetry.space_group_name_H-M   'P 1'
#
loop_
_entity.id
_entity.type
_entity.pdbx_description
1 polymer ?
#
loop_
_entity_poly.entity_id
_entity_poly.type
_entity_poly.pdbx_seq_one_letter_code
_entity_poly.pdbx_strand_id
1 'polypeptide(L)'
;MKLHSTQKAAYIVAFLCLFLSQGYGLSEQLQCTSLTDNTIQLIFERPLNSGELLVTSHERTILSIRMNGGATAYQLSKDYFPVSVTEVDSQRQWEIIKDCTIEVKKIPKSH
;
A
#
# COMPACT_ATOMS: atom_id res chain seq x y z
N MET A 1 37.34 1.92 -40.72
CA MET A 1 36.30 2.51 -39.84
C MET A 1 36.58 2.13 -38.40
N LYS A 2 37.19 3.02 -37.61
CA LYS A 2 37.44 2.81 -36.18
C LYS A 2 36.30 3.48 -35.42
N LEU A 3 35.33 2.70 -34.93
CA LEU A 3 34.33 3.21 -34.01
C LEU A 3 35.01 3.51 -32.67
N HIS A 4 34.87 4.75 -32.22
CA HIS A 4 35.42 5.25 -30.96
C HIS A 4 34.81 4.53 -29.76
N SER A 5 35.69 3.98 -28.90
CA SER A 5 35.36 3.28 -27.66
C SER A 5 34.56 4.14 -26.66
N THR A 6 34.51 5.45 -26.85
CA THR A 6 33.87 6.41 -25.95
C THR A 6 32.36 6.53 -26.13
N GLN A 7 31.79 6.07 -27.26
CA GLN A 7 30.33 6.10 -27.45
C GLN A 7 29.58 4.98 -26.72
N LYS A 8 30.26 3.90 -26.32
CA LYS A 8 29.61 2.77 -25.62
C LYS A 8 29.32 3.06 -24.15
N ALA A 9 30.05 3.98 -23.53
CA ALA A 9 29.90 4.29 -22.11
C ALA A 9 28.65 5.13 -21.79
N ALA A 10 28.17 5.93 -22.75
CA ALA A 10 27.02 6.81 -22.54
C ALA A 10 25.67 6.06 -22.46
N TYR A 11 25.55 4.92 -23.14
CA TYR A 11 24.30 4.15 -23.17
C TYR A 11 24.06 3.32 -21.90
N ILE A 12 25.13 2.95 -21.17
CA ILE A 12 25.00 2.14 -19.96
C ILE A 12 24.52 3.00 -18.78
N VAL A 13 24.92 4.28 -18.72
CA VAL A 13 24.50 5.18 -17.63
C VAL A 13 23.04 5.63 -17.79
N ALA A 14 22.57 5.83 -19.03
CA ALA A 14 21.17 6.23 -19.28
C ALA A 14 20.17 5.10 -18.97
N PHE A 15 20.59 3.83 -19.09
CA PHE A 15 19.70 2.69 -18.82
C PHE A 15 19.56 2.36 -17.33
N LEU A 16 20.56 2.71 -16.50
CA LEU A 16 20.52 2.48 -15.06
C LEU A 16 19.68 3.50 -14.28
N CYS A 17 19.43 4.69 -14.83
CA CYS A 17 18.59 5.70 -14.16
C CYS A 17 17.08 5.47 -14.35
N LEU A 18 16.65 4.65 -15.32
CA LEU A 18 15.23 4.42 -15.59
C LEU A 18 14.54 3.49 -14.57
N PHE A 19 15.29 2.82 -13.70
CA PHE A 19 14.73 1.92 -12.68
C PHE A 19 14.53 2.57 -11.30
N LEU A 20 14.92 3.85 -11.12
CA LEU A 20 14.89 4.51 -9.80
C LEU A 20 13.62 5.31 -9.49
N SER A 21 12.67 5.40 -10.41
CA SER A 21 11.49 6.24 -10.21
C SER A 21 10.22 5.57 -10.68
N GLN A 22 9.66 4.68 -9.85
CA GLN A 22 8.20 4.57 -9.61
C GLN A 22 7.83 3.47 -8.60
N GLY A 23 8.66 3.27 -7.57
CA GLY A 23 8.23 2.59 -6.36
C GLY A 23 7.53 3.54 -5.39
N TYR A 24 6.47 4.25 -5.82
CA TYR A 24 5.53 4.83 -4.84
C TYR A 24 4.59 3.70 -4.36
N GLY A 25 5.17 2.63 -3.85
CA GLY A 25 4.48 1.45 -3.35
C GLY A 25 4.75 1.36 -1.86
N LEU A 26 3.76 1.77 -1.05
CA LEU A 26 3.61 1.44 0.36
C LEU A 26 4.90 1.53 1.21
N SER A 27 5.16 2.70 1.80
CA SER A 27 6.16 2.83 2.88
C SER A 27 5.75 2.10 4.18
N GLU A 28 4.56 1.48 4.21
CA GLU A 28 4.01 0.73 5.34
C GLU A 28 3.42 -0.57 4.78
N GLN A 29 3.87 -1.73 5.26
CA GLN A 29 3.43 -3.02 4.72
C GLN A 29 2.03 -3.35 5.23
N LEU A 30 1.01 -2.87 4.52
CA LEU A 30 -0.29 -3.51 4.51
C LEU A 30 -0.18 -4.81 3.70
N GLN A 31 -0.33 -5.96 4.37
CA GLN A 31 -0.40 -7.25 3.72
C GLN A 31 -1.83 -7.78 3.75
N CYS A 32 -2.28 -8.37 2.65
CA CYS A 32 -3.58 -9.02 2.54
C CYS A 32 -3.38 -10.48 2.12
N THR A 33 -4.01 -11.41 2.83
CA THR A 33 -3.90 -12.84 2.53
C THR A 33 -5.27 -13.51 2.68
N SER A 34 -5.70 -14.27 1.67
CA SER A 34 -6.89 -15.13 1.79
C SER A 34 -6.56 -16.33 2.66
N LEU A 35 -7.25 -16.50 3.79
CA LEU A 35 -7.06 -17.64 4.69
C LEU A 35 -7.95 -18.83 4.32
N THR A 36 -9.21 -18.56 3.97
CA THR A 36 -10.21 -19.55 3.57
C THR A 36 -11.04 -19.02 2.41
N ASP A 37 -12.04 -19.79 1.98
CA ASP A 37 -12.98 -19.36 0.95
C ASP A 37 -13.75 -18.09 1.34
N ASN A 38 -14.00 -17.86 2.63
CA ASN A 38 -14.78 -16.71 3.12
C ASN A 38 -14.02 -15.73 4.02
N THR A 39 -12.75 -15.99 4.35
CA THR A 39 -11.98 -15.17 5.30
C THR A 39 -10.72 -14.61 4.67
N ILE A 40 -10.50 -13.31 4.85
CA ILE A 40 -9.25 -12.60 4.52
C ILE A 40 -8.59 -12.12 5.80
N GLN A 41 -7.27 -12.23 5.87
CA GLN A 41 -6.44 -11.62 6.89
C GLN A 41 -5.78 -10.35 6.35
N LEU A 42 -5.94 -9.26 7.09
CA LEU A 42 -5.20 -8.02 6.90
C LEU A 42 -4.13 -7.92 7.99
N ILE A 43 -2.88 -7.76 7.59
CA ILE A 43 -1.76 -7.52 8.48
C ILE A 43 -1.30 -6.07 8.28
N PHE A 44 -1.25 -5.32 9.37
CA PHE A 44 -0.78 -3.95 9.38
C PHE A 44 0.53 -3.89 10.16
N GLU A 45 1.61 -3.50 9.48
CA GLU A 45 2.87 -3.12 10.13
C GLU A 45 2.99 -1.59 10.13
N ARG A 46 3.09 -1.00 11.34
CA ARG A 46 3.12 0.45 11.54
C ARG A 46 4.38 0.88 12.30
N PRO A 47 4.98 2.03 11.97
CA PRO A 47 6.01 2.65 12.80
C PRO A 47 5.45 3.15 14.16
N LEU A 48 6.33 3.66 15.03
CA LEU A 48 5.91 4.36 16.23
C LEU A 48 5.20 5.68 15.88
N ASN A 49 4.20 6.06 16.68
CA ASN A 49 3.43 7.31 16.53
C ASN A 49 2.69 7.46 15.19
N SER A 50 2.24 6.36 14.60
CA SER A 50 1.63 6.38 13.26
C SER A 50 0.12 6.61 13.25
N GLY A 51 -0.42 7.07 14.38
CA GLY A 51 -1.81 7.50 14.48
C GLY A 51 -2.84 6.38 14.45
N GLU A 52 -4.01 6.71 13.90
CA GLU A 52 -5.18 5.83 13.82
C GLU A 52 -5.46 5.40 12.37
N LEU A 53 -5.78 4.12 12.20
CA LEU A 53 -6.31 3.55 10.97
C LEU A 53 -7.79 3.23 11.12
N LEU A 54 -8.57 3.61 10.13
CA LEU A 54 -9.98 3.27 10.02
C LEU A 54 -10.19 2.30 8.86
N VAL A 55 -10.73 1.12 9.13
CA VAL A 55 -11.17 0.17 8.09
C VAL A 55 -12.66 0.33 7.92
N THR A 56 -13.08 0.72 6.72
CA THR A 56 -14.46 1.05 6.37
C THR A 56 -14.96 0.14 5.26
N SER A 57 -16.17 -0.39 5.42
CA SER A 57 -16.88 -1.25 4.48
C SER A 57 -18.28 -0.71 4.29
N HIS A 58 -18.78 -0.64 3.05
CA HIS A 58 -20.15 -0.16 2.76
C HIS A 58 -20.51 1.14 3.52
N GLU A 59 -19.59 2.12 3.50
CA GLU A 59 -19.71 3.41 4.19
C GLU A 59 -19.73 3.36 5.73
N ARG A 60 -19.44 2.21 6.34
CA ARG A 60 -19.39 2.02 7.80
C ARG A 60 -18.01 1.61 8.26
N THR A 61 -17.48 2.27 9.28
CA THR A 61 -16.24 1.84 9.93
C THR A 61 -16.49 0.53 10.67
N ILE A 62 -15.76 -0.52 10.28
CA ILE A 62 -15.83 -1.85 10.87
C ILE A 62 -14.66 -2.14 11.82
N LEU A 63 -13.53 -1.44 11.66
CA LEU A 63 -12.40 -1.48 12.59
C LEU A 63 -11.82 -0.07 12.77
N SER A 64 -11.53 0.31 14.02
CA SER A 64 -10.64 1.42 14.37
C SER A 64 -9.40 0.80 15.04
N ILE A 65 -8.24 1.08 14.49
CA ILE A 65 -6.97 0.45 14.87
C ILE A 65 -6.03 1.56 15.31
N ARG A 66 -5.71 1.57 16.60
CA ARG A 66 -4.68 2.45 17.18
C ARG A 66 -3.49 1.61 17.59
N MET A 67 -2.38 1.78 16.86
CA MET A 67 -1.13 1.05 17.11
C MET A 67 0.00 2.04 17.32
N ASN A 68 0.90 1.71 18.25
CA ASN A 68 2.12 2.47 18.48
C ASN A 68 3.33 1.56 18.21
N GLY A 69 3.64 1.36 16.94
CA GLY A 69 4.71 0.45 16.50
C GLY A 69 4.27 -1.02 16.41
N GLY A 70 4.96 -1.76 15.54
CA GLY A 70 4.86 -3.21 15.41
C GLY A 70 3.84 -3.67 14.36
N ALA A 71 3.53 -4.96 14.37
CA ALA A 71 2.60 -5.60 13.46
C ALA A 71 1.40 -6.20 14.19
N THR A 72 0.22 -6.14 13.56
CA THR A 72 -1.00 -6.79 14.04
C THR A 72 -1.75 -7.42 12.88
N ALA A 73 -2.59 -8.41 13.17
CA ALA A 73 -3.40 -9.11 12.17
C ALA A 73 -4.88 -9.07 12.54
N TYR A 74 -5.73 -8.79 11.55
CA TYR A 74 -7.19 -8.83 11.68
C TYR A 74 -7.78 -9.75 10.62
N GLN A 75 -8.78 -10.54 11.00
CA GLN A 75 -9.52 -11.40 10.08
C GLN A 75 -10.88 -10.78 9.78
N LEU A 76 -11.23 -10.71 8.49
CA LEU A 76 -12.49 -10.15 8.00
C LEU A 76 -13.18 -11.16 7.08
N SER A 77 -14.52 -11.20 7.12
CA SER A 77 -15.31 -11.90 6.10
C SER A 77 -15.12 -11.22 4.75
N LYS A 78 -15.08 -12.00 3.65
CA LYS A 78 -15.07 -11.48 2.28
C LYS A 78 -16.30 -10.63 1.95
N ASP A 79 -17.39 -10.79 2.69
CA ASP A 79 -18.63 -9.99 2.53
C ASP A 79 -18.43 -8.50 2.87
N TYR A 80 -17.41 -8.17 3.66
CA TYR A 80 -17.07 -6.79 3.98
C TYR A 80 -16.31 -6.09 2.84
N PHE A 81 -15.86 -6.81 1.82
CA PHE A 81 -15.06 -6.21 0.75
C PHE A 81 -15.96 -5.64 -0.37
N PRO A 82 -15.59 -4.50 -1.00
CA PRO A 82 -14.35 -3.75 -0.82
C PRO A 82 -14.27 -3.01 0.52
N VAL A 83 -13.07 -2.98 1.10
CA VAL A 83 -12.78 -2.19 2.30
C VAL A 83 -11.83 -1.05 1.97
N SER A 84 -12.06 0.11 2.58
CA SER A 84 -11.14 1.24 2.58
C SER A 84 -10.39 1.30 3.90
N VAL A 85 -9.07 1.27 3.87
CA VAL A 85 -8.20 1.57 5.00
C VAL A 85 -7.80 3.04 4.88
N THR A 86 -8.11 3.85 5.88
CA THR A 86 -7.77 5.28 5.92
C THR A 86 -6.88 5.57 7.10
N GLU A 87 -5.74 6.20 6.84
CA GLU A 87 -4.90 6.78 7.89
C GLU A 87 -5.38 8.21 8.18
N VAL A 88 -5.83 8.43 9.42
CA VAL A 88 -6.50 9.68 9.81
C VAL A 88 -5.57 10.87 9.72
N ASP A 89 -4.34 10.73 10.24
CA ASP A 89 -3.40 11.84 10.36
C ASP A 89 -2.77 12.22 9.01
N SER A 90 -2.43 11.24 8.18
CA SER A 90 -1.76 11.46 6.90
C SER A 90 -2.73 11.64 5.72
N GLN A 91 -4.02 11.35 5.93
CA GLN A 91 -5.08 11.31 4.91
C GLN A 91 -4.72 10.42 3.72
N ARG A 92 -4.03 9.30 3.97
CA ARG A 92 -3.79 8.27 2.98
C ARG A 92 -4.93 7.24 3.03
N GLN A 93 -5.36 6.79 1.86
CA GLN A 93 -6.39 5.78 1.74
C GLN A 93 -5.94 4.65 0.82
N TRP A 94 -6.24 3.43 1.21
CA TRP A 94 -6.05 2.22 0.43
C TRP A 94 -7.38 1.53 0.30
N GLU A 95 -7.72 1.09 -0.90
CA GLU A 95 -8.86 0.22 -1.13
C GLU A 95 -8.36 -1.20 -1.31
N ILE A 96 -8.95 -2.14 -0.58
CA ILE A 96 -8.65 -3.56 -0.68
C ILE A 96 -9.91 -4.24 -1.20
N ILE A 97 -9.79 -4.95 -2.31
CA ILE A 97 -10.87 -5.74 -2.88
C ILE A 97 -10.77 -7.22 -2.47
N LYS A 98 -11.84 -7.99 -2.72
CA LYS A 98 -12.06 -9.35 -2.20
C LYS A 98 -11.02 -10.41 -2.63
N ASP A 99 -10.16 -10.07 -3.59
CA ASP A 99 -9.07 -10.91 -4.09
C ASP A 99 -7.70 -10.47 -3.54
N CYS A 100 -7.69 -9.61 -2.52
CA CYS A 100 -6.49 -8.99 -1.96
C CYS A 100 -5.71 -8.07 -2.91
N THR A 101 -6.31 -7.65 -4.03
CA THR A 101 -5.74 -6.56 -4.82
C THR A 101 -5.88 -5.24 -4.04
N ILE A 102 -4.76 -4.52 -3.89
CA ILE A 102 -4.68 -3.26 -3.14
C ILE A 102 -4.53 -2.11 -4.12
N GLU A 103 -5.52 -1.21 -4.15
CA GLU A 103 -5.49 0.02 -4.93
C GLU A 103 -5.14 1.21 -4.02
N VAL A 104 -4.04 1.90 -4.32
CA VAL A 104 -3.65 3.10 -3.58
C VAL A 104 -4.42 4.30 -4.14
N LYS A 105 -5.37 4.84 -3.37
CA LYS A 105 -6.08 6.07 -3.74
C LYS A 105 -5.52 7.24 -2.95
N LYS A 106 -4.90 8.21 -3.64
CA LYS A 106 -4.59 9.49 -3.00
C LYS A 106 -5.91 10.22 -2.77
N ILE A 107 -6.23 10.54 -1.51
CA ILE A 107 -7.35 11.45 -1.23
C ILE A 107 -7.00 12.79 -1.90
N PRO A 108 -7.83 13.31 -2.83
CA PRO A 108 -7.57 14.61 -3.41
C PRO A 108 -7.61 15.64 -2.28
N LYS A 109 -6.51 16.38 -2.10
CA LYS A 109 -6.49 17.53 -1.19
C LYS A 109 -7.57 18.50 -1.66
N SER A 110 -8.60 18.71 -0.84
CA SER A 110 -9.54 19.80 -1.05
C SER A 110 -8.76 21.11 -0.95
N HIS A 111 -8.84 21.91 -2.01
CA HIS A 111 -8.16 23.20 -2.16
C HIS A 111 -8.95 24.32 -1.49
#